data_AF-A0A3B9C1T9-F1
#
_entry.id   AF-A0A3B9C1T9-F1
#
_cell.length_a   1.000
_cell.length_b   1.000
_cell.length_c   1.000
_cell.angle_alpha   90.00
_cell.angle_beta   90.00
_cell.angle_gamma   90.00
#
_symmetry.space_group_name_H-M   'P 1'
#
loop_
_entity.id
_entity.type
_entity.pdbx_description
1 polymer ?
#
loop_
_entity_poly.entity_id
_entity_poly.type
_entity_poly.pdbx_seq_one_letter_code
_entity_poly.pdbx_strand_id
1 'polypeptide(L)'
;MNYSFEHSIYPRKALLPLMPWIQSLKPPTPVLKNQRNQDGREMLSWTTEGSIHDLQFAVYRFEKNEQVDILEGKHLIDIVRGNQYILPPNSGGFKYVVTALNRLHVESAASNSVN
;
A
#
# COMPACT_ATOMS: atom_id res chain seq x y z
N MET A 1 -4.21 -4.54 -33.46
CA MET A 1 -3.55 -3.34 -32.91
C MET A 1 -4.57 -2.58 -32.07
N ASN A 2 -4.70 -2.84 -30.76
CA ASN A 2 -5.67 -2.14 -29.89
C ASN A 2 -5.25 -2.21 -28.40
N TYR A 3 -3.96 -2.08 -28.07
CA TYR A 3 -3.49 -2.14 -26.66
C TYR A 3 -2.96 -0.81 -26.12
N SER A 4 -3.01 0.27 -26.93
CA SER A 4 -2.29 1.52 -26.64
C SER A 4 -3.07 2.55 -25.80
N PHE A 5 -4.38 2.36 -25.58
CA PHE A 5 -5.25 3.35 -24.93
C PHE A 5 -5.52 3.11 -23.44
N GLU A 6 -5.22 1.93 -22.89
CA GLU A 6 -5.54 1.66 -21.48
C GLU A 6 -4.66 2.43 -20.48
N HIS A 7 -3.41 2.73 -20.85
CA HIS A 7 -2.47 3.43 -19.96
C HIS A 7 -2.63 4.96 -19.91
N SER A 8 -3.39 5.58 -20.83
CA SER A 8 -3.50 7.05 -20.88
C SER A 8 -4.70 7.61 -20.11
N ILE A 9 -5.72 6.79 -19.84
CA ILE A 9 -7.00 7.29 -19.30
C ILE A 9 -7.05 7.18 -17.76
N TYR A 10 -6.39 6.19 -17.15
CA TYR A 10 -6.36 6.01 -15.70
C TYR A 10 -4.95 5.65 -15.20
N PRO A 11 -4.03 6.63 -15.09
CA PRO A 11 -2.64 6.36 -14.74
C PRO A 11 -2.43 5.94 -13.27
N ARG A 12 -3.46 6.04 -12.41
CA ARG A 12 -3.33 5.85 -10.97
C ARG A 12 -4.32 4.82 -10.44
N LYS A 13 -3.84 4.04 -9.46
CA LYS A 13 -4.69 3.18 -8.63
C LYS A 13 -5.55 4.06 -7.73
N ALA A 14 -6.71 3.53 -7.36
CA ALA A 14 -7.63 4.19 -6.44
C ALA A 14 -8.23 3.16 -5.49
N LEU A 15 -8.55 3.59 -4.28
CA LEU A 15 -9.31 2.80 -3.32
C LEU A 15 -10.80 2.80 -3.67
N LEU A 16 -11.49 1.72 -3.32
CA LEU A 16 -12.95 1.68 -3.38
C LEU A 16 -13.55 2.61 -2.32
N PRO A 17 -14.70 3.24 -2.60
CA PRO A 17 -15.34 4.14 -1.64
C PRO A 17 -15.77 3.36 -0.40
N LEU A 18 -15.76 4.07 0.74
CA LEU A 18 -16.30 3.55 1.99
C LEU A 18 -17.82 3.35 1.88
N MET A 19 -18.33 2.36 2.61
CA MET A 19 -19.76 2.11 2.77
C MET A 19 -20.22 2.60 4.16
N PRO A 20 -20.48 3.91 4.35
CA PRO A 20 -20.71 4.50 5.68
C PRO A 20 -21.95 3.94 6.40
N TRP A 21 -22.87 3.31 5.68
CA TRP A 21 -24.06 2.66 6.25
C TRP A 21 -23.77 1.31 6.92
N ILE A 22 -22.59 0.72 6.71
CA ILE A 22 -22.16 -0.52 7.37
C ILE A 22 -21.11 -0.15 8.42
N GLN A 23 -21.38 -0.47 9.68
CA GLN A 23 -20.38 -0.33 10.73
C GLN A 23 -19.31 -1.41 10.57
N SER A 24 -18.05 -0.99 10.56
CA SER A 24 -16.91 -1.89 10.40
C SER A 24 -15.74 -1.44 11.26
N LEU A 25 -15.07 -2.42 11.89
CA LEU A 25 -13.89 -2.16 12.70
C LEU A 25 -12.68 -1.92 11.79
N LYS A 26 -11.88 -0.92 12.15
CA LYS A 26 -10.60 -0.67 11.48
C LYS A 26 -9.69 -1.90 11.67
N PRO A 27 -9.02 -2.35 10.60
CA PRO A 27 -8.04 -3.42 10.72
C PRO A 27 -6.83 -2.96 11.56
N PRO A 28 -6.07 -3.92 12.13
CA PRO A 28 -4.87 -3.61 12.89
C PRO A 28 -3.79 -2.96 12.02
N THR A 29 -3.04 -2.04 12.60
CA THR A 29 -1.98 -1.30 11.91
C THR A 29 -0.81 -2.24 11.57
N PRO A 30 -0.36 -2.29 10.31
CA PRO A 30 0.81 -3.08 9.94
C PRO A 30 2.11 -2.42 10.43
N VAL A 31 3.09 -3.27 10.77
CA VAL A 31 4.46 -2.86 11.06
C VAL A 31 5.33 -3.16 9.85
N LEU A 32 5.89 -2.12 9.24
CA LEU A 32 6.59 -2.16 7.96
C LEU A 32 8.11 -2.28 8.15
N LYS A 33 8.73 -3.11 7.31
CA LYS A 33 10.17 -3.32 7.23
C LYS A 33 10.62 -3.29 5.77
N ASN A 34 11.77 -2.67 5.51
CA ASN A 34 12.47 -2.81 4.25
C ASN A 34 13.46 -3.99 4.36
N GLN A 35 13.37 -4.94 3.44
CA GLN A 35 14.20 -6.15 3.39
C GLN A 35 14.70 -6.38 1.97
N ARG A 36 15.76 -7.18 1.82
CA ARG A 36 16.25 -7.61 0.51
C ARG A 36 15.87 -9.07 0.30
N ASN A 37 15.26 -9.37 -0.84
CA ASN A 37 14.93 -10.74 -1.22
C ASN A 37 16.21 -11.53 -1.58
N GLN A 38 16.11 -12.86 -1.69
CA GLN A 38 17.23 -13.74 -2.04
C GLN A 38 17.89 -13.36 -3.38
N ASP A 39 17.11 -12.83 -4.32
CA ASP A 39 17.58 -12.33 -5.63
C ASP A 39 18.32 -10.97 -5.53
N GLY A 40 18.46 -10.39 -4.34
CA GLY A 40 19.08 -9.08 -4.16
C GLY A 40 18.16 -7.86 -4.40
N ARG A 41 16.90 -8.09 -4.79
CA ARG A 41 15.89 -7.04 -4.99
C ARG A 41 15.36 -6.50 -3.65
N GLU A 42 15.14 -5.19 -3.58
CA GLU A 42 14.50 -4.57 -2.41
C GLU A 42 13.02 -4.93 -2.35
N MET A 43 12.53 -5.15 -1.14
CA MET A 43 11.19 -5.63 -0.89
C MET A 43 10.68 -5.05 0.43
N LEU A 44 9.46 -4.54 0.40
CA LEU A 44 8.72 -4.17 1.59
C LEU A 44 8.06 -5.43 2.16
N SER A 45 8.17 -5.61 3.47
CA SER A 45 7.60 -6.72 4.21
C SER A 45 6.96 -6.19 5.47
N TRP A 46 5.76 -6.66 5.82
CA TRP A 46 5.06 -6.18 7.00
C TRP A 46 4.43 -7.31 7.81
N THR A 47 4.17 -7.00 9.08
CA THR A 47 3.47 -7.89 10.00
C THR A 47 2.31 -7.15 10.63
N THR A 48 1.15 -7.80 10.71
CA THR A 48 -0.03 -7.32 11.44
C THR A 48 -0.36 -8.28 12.56
N GLU A 49 -1.06 -7.79 13.58
CA GLU A 49 -1.66 -8.66 14.58
C GLU A 49 -2.84 -9.43 13.98
N GLY A 50 -2.96 -10.73 14.29
CA GLY A 50 -4.06 -11.56 13.83
C GLY A 50 -3.92 -12.07 12.38
N SER A 51 -5.04 -12.49 11.80
CA SER A 51 -5.10 -13.08 10.46
C SER A 51 -5.04 -12.02 9.36
N ILE A 52 -4.16 -12.23 8.37
CA ILE A 52 -4.06 -11.38 7.18
C ILE A 52 -4.91 -11.86 6.00
N HIS A 53 -5.53 -13.04 6.08
CA HIS A 53 -6.17 -13.67 4.93
C HIS A 53 -7.33 -12.84 4.34
N ASP A 54 -8.03 -12.10 5.19
CA ASP A 54 -9.13 -11.22 4.79
C ASP A 54 -8.70 -9.76 4.54
N LEU A 55 -7.39 -9.48 4.64
CA LEU A 55 -6.83 -8.15 4.47
C LEU A 55 -6.24 -7.96 3.08
N GLN A 56 -6.37 -6.74 2.58
CA GLN A 56 -5.56 -6.20 1.50
C GLN A 56 -4.66 -5.12 2.08
N PHE A 57 -3.61 -4.76 1.37
CA PHE A 57 -2.67 -3.75 1.83
C PHE A 57 -2.47 -2.71 0.75
N ALA A 58 -2.69 -1.45 1.11
CA ALA A 58 -2.37 -0.32 0.25
C ALA A 58 -0.93 0.11 0.52
N VAL A 59 -0.14 0.20 -0.55
CA VAL A 59 1.26 0.60 -0.50
C VAL A 59 1.36 2.02 -1.00
N TYR A 60 1.91 2.90 -0.16
CA TYR A 60 2.10 4.31 -0.45
C TYR A 60 3.57 4.66 -0.62
N ARG A 61 3.85 5.60 -1.52
CA ARG A 61 5.17 6.17 -1.76
C ARG A 61 5.14 7.69 -1.66
N PHE A 62 6.05 8.22 -0.85
CA PHE A 62 6.22 9.65 -0.58
C PHE A 62 7.64 10.08 -0.91
N GLU A 63 7.83 11.37 -1.19
CA GLU A 63 9.18 11.94 -1.28
C GLU A 63 9.86 11.92 0.10
N LYS A 64 11.19 11.86 0.14
CA LYS A 64 11.98 11.73 1.40
C LYS A 64 11.55 12.70 2.51
N ASN A 65 11.27 13.94 2.14
CA ASN A 65 10.95 15.03 3.07
C ASN A 65 9.45 15.36 3.12
N GLU A 66 8.61 14.60 2.42
CA GLU A 66 7.17 14.82 2.44
C GLU A 66 6.55 14.25 3.72
N GLN A 67 5.52 14.94 4.22
CA GLN A 67 4.71 14.43 5.32
C GLN A 67 3.82 13.30 4.81
N VAL A 68 3.66 12.27 5.62
CA VAL A 68 2.80 11.13 5.26
C VAL A 68 1.35 11.55 5.37
N ASP A 69 0.67 11.65 4.23
CA ASP A 69 -0.77 11.79 4.12
C ASP A 69 -1.35 10.70 3.23
N ILE A 70 -2.12 9.79 3.83
CA ILE A 70 -2.77 8.66 3.15
C ILE A 70 -4.14 9.01 2.56
N LEU A 71 -4.67 10.21 2.86
CA LEU A 71 -5.92 10.69 2.26
C LEU A 71 -5.71 11.13 0.80
N GLU A 72 -4.48 11.48 0.44
CA GLU A 72 -4.11 11.83 -0.92
C GLU A 72 -3.82 10.58 -1.77
N GLY A 73 -4.79 10.19 -2.60
CA GLY A 73 -4.66 9.03 -3.49
C GLY A 73 -3.51 9.09 -4.51
N LYS A 74 -2.79 10.22 -4.65
CA LYS A 74 -1.62 10.34 -5.54
C LYS A 74 -0.42 9.50 -5.07
N HIS A 75 -0.35 9.19 -3.78
CA HIS A 75 0.74 8.41 -3.19
C HIS A 75 0.52 6.90 -3.26
N LEU A 76 -0.71 6.46 -3.56
CA LEU A 76 -1.04 5.05 -3.69
C LEU A 76 -0.38 4.49 -4.96
N ILE A 77 0.58 3.57 -4.76
CA ILE A 77 1.29 2.92 -5.87
C ILE A 77 0.73 1.55 -6.18
N ASP A 78 0.24 0.81 -5.18
CA ASP A 78 -0.34 -0.50 -5.38
C ASP A 78 -1.28 -0.94 -4.26
N ILE A 79 -2.12 -1.93 -4.56
CA ILE A 79 -2.96 -2.63 -3.58
C ILE A 79 -2.70 -4.12 -3.74
N VAL A 80 -2.15 -4.74 -2.69
CA VAL A 80 -1.68 -6.13 -2.76
C VAL A 80 -2.36 -7.01 -1.72
N ARG A 81 -2.33 -8.32 -1.98
CA ARG A 81 -2.65 -9.35 -1.00
C ARG A 81 -1.38 -10.05 -0.54
N GLY A 82 -1.38 -10.50 0.70
CA GLY A 82 -0.19 -11.04 1.37
C GLY A 82 0.55 -9.97 2.15
N ASN A 83 1.78 -10.27 2.58
CA ASN A 83 2.53 -9.45 3.54
C ASN A 83 3.82 -8.84 2.97
N GLN A 84 3.97 -8.86 1.64
CA GLN A 84 5.18 -8.46 0.95
C GLN A 84 4.86 -7.72 -0.35
N TYR A 85 5.74 -6.80 -0.73
CA TYR A 85 5.72 -6.09 -2.00
C TYR A 85 7.13 -5.87 -2.53
N ILE A 86 7.42 -6.36 -3.73
CA ILE A 86 8.73 -6.20 -4.38
C ILE A 86 8.81 -4.80 -4.98
N LEU A 87 9.84 -4.04 -4.60
CA LEU A 87 10.02 -2.70 -5.12
C LEU A 87 10.52 -2.73 -6.56
N PRO A 88 10.07 -1.79 -7.41
CA PRO A 88 10.61 -1.64 -8.76
C PRO A 88 12.08 -1.15 -8.69
N PRO A 89 12.88 -1.38 -9.74
CA PRO A 89 14.23 -0.81 -9.82
C PRO A 89 14.22 0.71 -9.63
N ASN A 90 15.27 1.25 -9.02
CA ASN A 90 15.41 2.69 -8.68
C ASN A 90 14.37 3.21 -7.67
N SER A 91 13.96 2.36 -6.73
CA SER A 91 13.07 2.67 -5.59
C SER A 91 13.71 3.48 -4.46
N GLY A 92 15.00 3.85 -4.58
CA GLY A 92 15.73 4.57 -3.54
C GLY A 92 15.32 6.05 -3.44
N GLY A 93 15.45 6.61 -2.23
CA GLY A 93 15.20 8.03 -1.98
C GLY A 93 13.74 8.39 -1.70
N PHE A 94 12.85 7.40 -1.68
CA PHE A 94 11.45 7.56 -1.29
C PHE A 94 11.21 7.05 0.13
N LYS A 95 10.06 7.43 0.67
CA LYS A 95 9.53 6.92 1.93
C LYS A 95 8.30 6.08 1.64
N TYR A 96 8.21 4.92 2.28
CA TYR A 96 7.13 3.97 2.10
C TYR A 96 6.33 3.79 3.39
N VAL A 97 5.02 3.63 3.21
CA VAL A 97 4.05 3.38 4.27
C VAL A 97 3.04 2.38 3.74
N VAL A 98 2.55 1.51 4.61
CA VAL A 98 1.51 0.54 4.28
C VAL A 98 0.33 0.71 5.23
N THR A 99 -0.87 0.51 4.72
CA THR A 99 -2.09 0.40 5.51
C THR A 99 -2.77 -0.93 5.22
N ALA A 100 -3.51 -1.44 6.19
CA ALA A 100 -4.37 -2.59 6.01
C ALA A 100 -5.78 -2.13 5.60
N LEU A 101 -6.41 -2.88 4.71
CA LEU A 101 -7.78 -2.71 4.24
C LEU A 101 -8.55 -3.98 4.54
N ASN A 102 -9.70 -3.85 5.19
CA ASN A 102 -10.59 -4.98 5.38
C ASN A 102 -11.50 -5.21 4.15
N ARG A 103 -12.35 -6.25 4.18
CA ARG A 103 -13.29 -6.58 3.09
C ARG A 103 -14.30 -5.47 2.76
N LEU A 104 -14.49 -4.51 3.65
CA LEU A 104 -15.36 -3.35 3.48
C LEU A 104 -14.57 -2.08 3.10
N HIS A 105 -13.29 -2.24 2.75
CA HIS A 105 -12.38 -1.16 2.36
C HIS A 105 -12.13 -0.11 3.45
N VAL A 106 -12.43 -0.44 4.70
CA VAL A 106 -12.01 0.41 5.82
C VAL A 106 -10.51 0.23 6.03
N GLU A 107 -9.82 1.36 6.06
CA GLU A 107 -8.36 1.45 6.17
C GLU A 107 -7.91 1.56 7.64
N SER A 108 -6.78 0.93 7.98
CA SER A 108 -6.09 1.09 9.27
C SER A 108 -5.42 2.46 9.39
N ALA A 109 -4.77 2.72 10.52
CA ALA A 109 -3.76 3.77 10.55
C ALA A 109 -2.56 3.41 9.65
N ALA A 110 -1.80 4.43 9.25
CA ALA A 110 -0.52 4.29 8.57
C ALA A 110 0.48 3.51 9.43
N SER A 111 1.26 2.62 8.79
CA SER A 111 2.41 1.98 9.40
C SER A 111 3.50 2.99 9.80
N ASN A 112 4.55 2.51 10.47
CA ASN A 112 5.81 3.23 10.48
C ASN A 112 6.33 3.47 9.06
N SER A 113 7.02 4.59 8.86
CA SER A 113 7.66 4.91 7.60
C SER A 113 9.02 4.23 7.47
N VAL A 114 9.33 3.69 6.30
CA VAL A 114 10.66 3.17 5.95
C VAL A 114 11.19 3.87 4.69
N ASN A 115 12.51 3.91 4.54
CA ASN A 115 13.16 4.42 3.32
C ASN A 115 13.59 3.26 2.42
#